data_AF-A0A520ZMZ8-F1
#
_entry.id   AF-A0A520ZMZ8-F1
#
_cell.length_a   1.000
_cell.length_b   1.000
_cell.length_c   1.000
_cell.angle_alpha   90.00
_cell.angle_beta   90.00
_cell.angle_gamma   90.00
#
_symmetry.space_group_name_H-M   'P 1'
#
loop_
_entity.id
_entity.type
_entity.pdbx_description
1 polymer ?
#
loop_
_entity_poly.entity_id
_entity_poly.type
_entity_poly.pdbx_seq_one_letter_code
_entity_poly.pdbx_strand_id
1 'polypeptide(L)'
;MQLSAEGIQAEFDARTGLLDGFVVTDEGREVAPLHRAPWVGTGEEMPEDAAPLMATLGGDFFCAPFAESEGDSPLHGWPPNSTWSIVD
;
A
#
# COMPACT_ATOMS: atom_id res chain seq x y z
N MET A 1 -9.45 4.69 -2.27
CA MET A 1 -10.48 4.37 -3.27
C MET A 1 -10.87 2.92 -3.08
N GLN A 2 -12.16 2.59 -3.13
CA GLN A 2 -12.63 1.20 -3.04
C GLN A 2 -13.05 0.70 -4.42
N LEU A 3 -12.65 -0.53 -4.74
CA LEU A 3 -13.01 -1.27 -5.93
C LEU A 3 -13.78 -2.51 -5.48
N SER A 4 -14.85 -2.87 -6.18
CA SER A 4 -15.65 -4.04 -5.84
C SER A 4 -16.14 -4.78 -7.07
N ALA A 5 -16.23 -6.10 -6.92
CA ALA A 5 -16.83 -7.04 -7.85
C ALA A 5 -17.55 -8.14 -7.05
N GLU A 6 -18.24 -9.06 -7.74
CA GLU A 6 -18.90 -10.17 -7.05
C GLU A 6 -17.89 -10.98 -6.23
N GLY A 7 -18.10 -11.01 -4.91
CA GLY A 7 -17.25 -11.72 -3.95
C GLY A 7 -15.85 -11.13 -3.74
N ILE A 8 -15.52 -9.94 -4.27
CA ILE A 8 -14.18 -9.36 -4.17
C ILE A 8 -14.28 -7.87 -3.84
N GLN A 9 -13.49 -7.42 -2.86
CA GLN A 9 -13.31 -6.01 -2.53
C GLN A 9 -11.82 -5.69 -2.43
N ALA A 10 -11.42 -4.53 -2.95
CA ALA A 10 -10.07 -4.00 -2.89
C ALA A 10 -10.09 -2.52 -2.49
N GLU A 11 -9.07 -2.09 -1.74
CA GLU A 11 -8.87 -0.69 -1.35
C GLU A 11 -7.52 -0.21 -1.89
N PHE A 12 -7.56 0.80 -2.76
CA PHE A 12 -6.38 1.41 -3.36
C PHE A 12 -6.12 2.80 -2.77
N ASP A 13 -4.93 3.02 -2.23
CA ASP A 13 -4.47 4.33 -1.76
C ASP A 13 -3.57 5.00 -2.80
N ALA A 14 -4.11 6.01 -3.50
CA ALA A 14 -3.36 6.74 -4.51
C ALA A 14 -2.24 7.62 -3.95
N ARG A 15 -2.15 7.83 -2.63
CA ARG A 15 -1.05 8.63 -2.05
C ARG A 15 0.29 7.92 -2.16
N THR A 16 0.26 6.59 -2.15
CA THR A 16 1.43 5.70 -2.14
C THR A 16 1.28 4.53 -3.14
N GLY A 17 0.18 4.43 -3.87
CA GLY A 17 -0.06 3.32 -4.79
C GLY A 17 -0.27 1.96 -4.11
N LEU A 18 -0.68 1.96 -2.84
CA LEU A 18 -0.89 0.75 -2.05
C LEU A 18 -2.23 0.10 -2.39
N LEU A 19 -2.23 -1.24 -2.45
CA LEU A 19 -3.42 -2.04 -2.18
C LEU A 19 -3.52 -2.22 -0.66
N ASP A 20 -4.22 -1.30 0.00
CA ASP A 20 -4.31 -1.20 1.46
C ASP A 20 -5.30 -2.23 2.07
N GLY A 21 -6.16 -2.80 1.24
CA GLY A 21 -7.11 -3.83 1.64
C GLY A 21 -7.50 -4.73 0.48
N PHE A 22 -7.66 -6.01 0.76
CA PHE A 22 -8.13 -7.00 -0.21
C PHE A 22 -8.92 -8.08 0.54
N VAL A 23 -10.16 -8.29 0.12
CA VAL A 23 -11.08 -9.28 0.70
C VAL A 23 -11.69 -10.10 -0.43
N VAL A 24 -11.62 -11.41 -0.28
CA VAL A 24 -12.32 -12.37 -1.16
C VAL A 24 -13.30 -13.16 -0.33
N THR A 25 -14.54 -13.29 -0.80
CA THR A 25 -15.54 -14.20 -0.25
C THR A 25 -15.56 -15.48 -1.06
N ASP A 26 -15.24 -16.61 -0.40
CA ASP A 26 -15.25 -17.94 -1.00
C ASP A 26 -16.01 -18.90 -0.09
N GLU A 27 -16.97 -19.65 -0.65
CA GLU A 27 -17.88 -20.54 0.09
C GLU A 27 -18.53 -19.89 1.34
N GLY A 28 -18.86 -18.60 1.26
CA GLY A 28 -19.44 -17.84 2.37
C GLY A 28 -18.47 -17.46 3.49
N ARG A 29 -17.16 -17.60 3.26
CA ARG A 29 -16.08 -17.17 4.17
C ARG A 29 -15.30 -16.02 3.57
N GLU A 30 -15.00 -15.02 4.39
CA GLU A 30 -14.12 -13.92 4.00
C GLU A 30 -12.65 -14.28 4.26
N VAL A 31 -11.81 -14.02 3.26
CA VAL A 31 -10.36 -14.12 3.33
C VAL A 31 -9.76 -12.75 3.07
N ALA A 32 -9.07 -12.20 4.08
CA ALA A 32 -8.41 -10.90 4.02
C ALA A 32 -6.91 -11.08 4.35
N PRO A 33 -6.04 -11.33 3.34
CA PRO A 33 -4.65 -11.75 3.57
C PRO A 33 -3.70 -10.58 3.87
N LEU A 34 -4.15 -9.34 3.64
CA LEU A 34 -3.31 -8.16 3.75
C LEU A 34 -3.27 -7.64 5.19
N HIS A 35 -2.06 -7.31 5.65
CA HIS A 35 -1.81 -6.79 6.99
C HIS A 35 -1.16 -5.41 6.91
N ARG A 36 -1.35 -4.63 7.97
CA ARG A 36 -0.67 -3.35 8.17
C ARG A 36 0.38 -3.49 9.26
N ALA A 37 1.42 -2.68 9.18
CA ALA A 37 2.38 -2.54 10.26
C ALA A 37 1.66 -2.02 11.52
N PRO A 38 2.09 -2.43 12.73
CA PRO A 38 1.33 -2.20 13.96
C PRO A 38 1.19 -0.72 14.37
N TRP A 39 2.03 0.17 13.83
CA TRP A 39 1.97 1.61 14.08
C TRP A 39 1.01 2.36 13.13
N VAL A 40 0.55 1.73 12.05
CA VAL A 40 -0.32 2.40 11.08
C VAL A 40 -1.68 2.69 11.73
N GLY A 41 -2.10 3.96 11.70
CA GLY A 41 -3.35 4.43 12.28
C GLY A 41 -3.32 4.71 13.78
N THR A 42 -2.16 4.59 14.45
CA THR A 42 -2.03 4.90 15.89
C THR A 42 -1.77 6.38 16.16
N GLY A 43 -1.34 7.15 15.14
CA GLY A 43 -0.89 8.53 15.29
C GLY A 43 0.56 8.65 15.76
N GLU A 44 1.31 7.55 15.80
CA GLU A 44 2.75 7.55 16.07
C GLU A 44 3.49 8.44 15.06
N GLU A 45 4.36 9.32 15.56
CA GLU A 45 5.14 10.23 14.73
C GLU A 45 6.22 9.46 13.97
N MET A 46 6.27 9.65 12.65
CA MET A 46 7.33 9.07 11.82
C MET A 46 8.63 9.87 11.99
N PRO A 47 9.80 9.22 11.95
CA PRO A 47 11.08 9.92 11.84
C PRO A 47 11.10 10.90 10.66
N GLU A 48 11.80 12.02 10.82
CA GLU A 48 11.87 13.07 9.78
C GLU A 48 12.45 12.57 8.45
N ASP A 49 13.33 11.55 8.50
CA ASP A 49 13.98 10.93 7.36
C ASP A 49 13.28 9.66 6.86
N ALA A 50 12.13 9.30 7.45
CA ALA A 50 11.37 8.13 7.02
C ALA A 50 10.80 8.32 5.62
N ALA A 51 10.90 7.27 4.80
CA ALA A 51 10.27 7.26 3.48
C ALA A 51 8.73 7.34 3.62
N PRO A 52 8.01 8.08 2.74
CA PRO A 52 6.56 8.25 2.83
C PRO A 52 5.75 6.96 3.04
N LEU A 53 6.15 5.87 2.37
CA LEU A 53 5.61 4.52 2.52
C LEU A 53 5.51 4.08 4.00
N MET A 54 6.46 4.46 4.85
CA MET A 54 6.54 3.96 6.23
C MET A 54 5.33 4.36 7.08
N ALA A 55 4.73 5.53 6.80
CA ALA A 55 3.53 6.00 7.50
C ALA A 55 2.29 5.13 7.20
N THR A 56 2.29 4.42 6.07
CA THR A 56 1.19 3.58 5.61
C THR A 56 1.63 2.15 5.33
N LEU A 57 2.72 1.67 5.96
CA LEU A 57 3.32 0.39 5.61
C LEU A 57 2.33 -0.76 5.84
N GLY A 58 2.03 -1.49 4.78
CA GLY A 58 1.06 -2.58 4.81
C GLY A 58 0.62 -2.97 3.42
N GLY A 59 -0.31 -3.90 3.35
CA GLY A 59 -0.93 -4.27 2.09
C GLY A 59 0.05 -4.87 1.09
N ASP A 60 -0.15 -4.51 -0.18
CA ASP A 60 0.76 -4.78 -1.29
C ASP A 60 1.06 -3.47 -2.03
N PHE A 61 2.27 -3.32 -2.57
CA PHE A 61 2.70 -2.11 -3.26
C PHE A 61 3.78 -2.37 -4.31
N PHE A 62 3.75 -1.57 -5.38
CA PHE A 62 4.65 -1.74 -6.50
C PHE A 62 6.06 -1.22 -6.18
N CYS A 63 7.04 -2.10 -5.95
CA CYS A 63 8.43 -1.72 -5.76
C CYS A 63 9.16 -1.54 -7.10
N ALA A 64 9.64 -0.34 -7.42
CA ALA A 64 10.47 -0.11 -8.60
C ALA A 64 11.47 1.05 -8.44
N PRO A 65 12.75 0.89 -8.85
CA PRO A 65 13.35 -0.34 -9.37
C PRO A 65 13.46 -1.43 -8.28
N PHE A 66 13.43 -2.69 -8.71
CA PHE A 66 13.52 -3.83 -7.79
C PHE A 66 15.00 -4.15 -7.46
N ALA A 67 15.24 -4.56 -6.22
CA ALA A 67 16.56 -4.82 -5.61
C ALA A 67 17.34 -3.55 -5.20
N GLU A 68 18.25 -3.06 -6.03
CA GLU A 68 19.09 -1.91 -5.67
C GLU A 68 18.34 -0.58 -5.84
N SER A 69 18.55 0.34 -4.90
CA SER A 69 18.12 1.72 -5.06
C SER A 69 18.85 2.34 -6.25
N GLU A 70 18.11 2.94 -7.17
CA GLU A 70 18.69 3.71 -8.27
C GLU A 70 18.80 5.17 -7.85
N GLY A 71 20.05 5.66 -7.71
CA GLY A 71 20.33 7.03 -7.28
C GLY A 71 19.73 7.33 -5.90
N ASP A 72 18.96 8.40 -5.81
CA ASP A 72 18.34 8.89 -4.57
C ASP A 72 16.95 8.28 -4.29
N SER A 73 16.61 7.15 -4.93
CA SER A 73 15.29 6.55 -4.72
C SER A 73 15.09 6.14 -3.25
N PRO A 74 13.93 6.46 -2.64
CA PRO A 74 13.65 6.08 -1.25
C PRO A 74 13.53 4.57 -1.09
N LEU A 75 13.38 4.10 0.16
CA LEU A 75 13.15 2.70 0.47
C LEU A 75 12.01 2.11 -0.37
N HIS A 76 12.26 1.00 -1.07
CA HIS A 76 11.33 0.36 -2.02
C HIS A 76 11.05 1.12 -3.33
N GLY A 77 11.84 2.16 -3.62
CA GLY A 77 11.78 2.90 -4.88
C GLY A 77 10.74 4.03 -4.88
N TRP A 78 10.58 4.70 -6.02
CA TRP A 78 9.68 5.85 -6.15
C TRP A 78 8.19 5.53 -6.08
N PRO A 79 7.67 4.43 -6.67
CA PRO A 79 6.22 4.23 -6.76
C PRO A 79 5.51 4.12 -5.40
N PRO A 80 6.03 3.40 -4.36
CA PRO A 80 5.35 3.36 -3.07
C PRO A 80 5.51 4.64 -2.24
N ASN A 81 6.34 5.58 -2.73
CA ASN A 81 6.70 6.82 -2.04
C ASN A 81 6.22 8.08 -2.78
N SER A 82 5.38 7.94 -3.80
CA SER A 82 4.89 9.04 -4.63
C SER A 82 3.38 8.97 -4.80
N THR A 83 2.74 10.11 -5.03
CA THR A 83 1.31 10.15 -5.35
C THR A 83 1.06 9.65 -6.78
N TRP A 84 0.04 8.81 -6.92
CA TRP A 84 -0.43 8.24 -8.17
C TRP A 84 -1.56 9.07 -8.76
N SER A 85 -1.54 9.23 -10.08
CA SER A 85 -2.68 9.75 -10.83
C SER A 85 -3.53 8.58 -11.33
N ILE A 86 -4.82 8.62 -11.03
CA ILE A 86 -5.78 7.67 -11.62
C ILE A 86 -6.12 8.15 -13.03
N VAL A 87 -6.01 7.24 -14.00
CA VAL A 87 -6.29 7.48 -15.42
C VAL A 87 -7.32 6.46 -15.92
N ASP A 88 -8.04 6.82 -17.00
CA ASP A 88 -9.10 5.99 -17.62
C ASP A 88 -8.56 5.00 -18.66
#